data_AF-A0A916BZJ4-F1
#
_entry.id   AF-A0A916BZJ4-F1
#
_cell.length_a   1.000
_cell.length_b   1.000
_cell.length_c   1.000
_cell.angle_alpha   90.00
_cell.angle_beta   90.00
_cell.angle_gamma   90.00
#
_symmetry.space_group_name_H-M   'P 1'
#
loop_
_entity.id
_entity.type
_entity.pdbx_description
1 polymer ?
#
loop_
_entity_poly.entity_id
_entity_poly.type
_entity_poly.pdbx_seq_one_letter_code
_entity_poly.pdbx_strand_id
1 'polypeptide(L)'
;MLAHWLQQRGEPLNARERLLLVRRFGLDGQVPQTLDALIAPLGVTTRERVRQIDSQALRKLQLPTERRALRAKLDQLAQWGE
;
A
#
# COMPACT_ATOMS: atom_id res chain seq x y z
N MET A 1 -6.74 -13.62 1.83
CA MET A 1 -6.55 -13.70 0.36
C MET A 1 -5.51 -12.70 -0.18
N LEU A 2 -5.57 -11.39 0.12
CA LEU A 2 -4.57 -10.41 -0.37
C LEU A 2 -3.17 -10.54 0.30
N ALA A 3 -3.12 -10.87 1.60
CA ALA A 3 -1.86 -11.04 2.35
C ALA A 3 -1.03 -12.24 1.85
N HIS A 4 -1.70 -13.36 1.59
CA HIS A 4 -1.10 -14.56 1.01
C HIS A 4 -0.63 -14.31 -0.43
N TRP A 5 -1.40 -13.53 -1.19
CA TRP A 5 -1.08 -13.15 -2.56
C TRP A 5 0.15 -12.22 -2.64
N LEU A 6 0.34 -11.32 -1.65
CA LEU A 6 1.55 -10.53 -1.47
C LEU A 6 2.77 -11.34 -0.97
N GLN A 7 2.55 -12.47 -0.29
CA GLN A 7 3.62 -13.37 0.18
C GLN A 7 4.13 -14.30 -0.93
N GLN A 8 3.26 -14.74 -1.86
CA GLN A 8 3.65 -15.62 -2.97
C GLN A 8 4.38 -14.87 -4.11
N ARG A 9 4.06 -13.60 -4.34
CA ARG A 9 4.72 -12.77 -5.37
C ARG A 9 5.88 -11.99 -4.78
N GLY A 10 6.99 -12.67 -4.55
CA GLY A 10 8.27 -11.99 -4.33
C GLY A 10 8.58 -11.05 -5.49
N GLU A 11 9.23 -9.92 -5.20
CA GLU A 11 10.07 -9.17 -6.15
C GLU A 11 9.54 -7.93 -6.91
N PRO A 12 8.72 -7.03 -6.32
CA PRO A 12 9.06 -5.61 -6.61
C PRO A 12 8.96 -4.64 -5.43
N LEU A 13 8.31 -5.02 -4.33
CA LEU A 13 8.04 -4.12 -3.21
C LEU A 13 9.15 -4.23 -2.15
N ASN A 14 9.84 -3.14 -1.89
CA ASN A 14 10.80 -3.04 -0.79
C ASN A 14 10.06 -3.13 0.55
N ALA A 15 10.80 -3.46 1.62
CA ALA A 15 10.24 -3.66 2.96
C ALA A 15 9.33 -2.50 3.43
N ARG A 16 9.70 -1.25 3.12
CA ARG A 16 8.89 -0.06 3.42
C ARG A 16 7.58 -0.01 2.64
N GLU A 17 7.60 -0.31 1.35
CA GLU A 17 6.40 -0.33 0.51
C GLU A 17 5.45 -1.43 0.97
N ARG A 18 5.98 -2.62 1.27
CA ARG A 18 5.18 -3.73 1.79
C ARG A 18 4.59 -3.41 3.17
N LEU A 19 5.38 -2.82 4.07
CA LEU A 19 4.90 -2.40 5.39
C LEU A 19 3.79 -1.35 5.27
N LEU A 20 3.97 -0.34 4.40
CA LEU A 20 2.98 0.68 4.11
C LEU A 20 1.67 0.02 3.67
N LEU A 21 1.71 -0.86 2.66
CA LEU A 21 0.52 -1.53 2.15
C LEU A 21 -0.14 -2.40 3.22
N VAL A 22 0.64 -3.23 3.94
CA VAL A 22 0.11 -4.13 4.98
C VAL A 22 -0.62 -3.35 6.06
N ARG A 23 0.00 -2.29 6.59
CA ARG A 23 -0.58 -1.46 7.65
C ARG A 23 -1.73 -0.58 7.16
N ARG A 24 -1.60 0.01 5.97
CA ARG A 24 -2.66 0.82 5.36
C ARG A 24 -3.92 0.01 5.09
N PHE A 25 -3.77 -1.27 4.75
CA PHE A 25 -4.88 -2.15 4.39
C PHE A 25 -5.28 -3.14 5.48
N GLY A 26 -4.63 -3.12 6.65
CA GLY A 26 -4.91 -4.08 7.73
C GLY A 26 -4.69 -5.53 7.32
N LEU A 27 -3.74 -5.80 6.41
CA LEU A 27 -3.55 -7.13 5.82
C LEU A 27 -2.95 -8.13 6.80
N ASP A 28 -2.41 -7.67 7.92
CA ASP A 28 -1.99 -8.50 9.05
C ASP A 28 -3.10 -8.71 10.09
N GLY A 29 -4.35 -8.31 9.78
CA GLY A 29 -5.49 -8.40 10.70
C GLY A 29 -5.59 -7.24 11.68
N GLN A 30 -4.75 -6.21 11.52
CA GLN A 30 -4.85 -4.95 12.26
C GLN A 30 -5.81 -3.96 11.59
N VAL A 31 -6.19 -2.93 12.33
CA VAL A 31 -7.03 -1.85 11.80
C VAL A 31 -6.26 -1.06 10.72
N PRO A 32 -6.88 -0.72 9.58
CA PRO A 32 -6.28 0.13 8.56
C PRO A 32 -5.72 1.44 9.14
N GLN A 33 -4.47 1.76 8.82
CA GLN A 33 -3.81 2.98 9.28
C GLN A 33 -3.81 4.09 8.22
N THR A 34 -3.93 5.34 8.67
CA THR A 34 -3.85 6.54 7.82
C THR A 34 -2.41 6.82 7.41
N LEU A 35 -2.21 7.64 6.36
CA LEU A 35 -0.86 8.04 5.93
C LEU A 35 -0.06 8.72 7.04
N ASP A 36 -0.74 9.46 7.92
CA ASP A 36 -0.12 10.16 9.05
C ASP A 36 0.41 9.18 10.11
N ALA A 37 -0.41 8.20 10.49
CA ALA A 37 -0.02 7.12 11.41
C ALA A 37 1.14 6.27 10.88
N LEU A 38 1.39 6.30 9.56
CA LEU A 38 2.47 5.57 8.91
C LEU A 38 3.79 6.34 8.83
N ILE A 39 3.83 7.62 9.18
CA ILE A 39 5.04 8.46 9.14
C ILE A 39 6.14 7.90 10.05
N ALA A 40 5.81 7.71 11.33
CA ALA A 40 6.72 7.18 12.35
C ALA A 40 7.22 5.74 12.04
N PRO A 41 6.36 4.74 11.76
CA PRO A 41 6.82 3.37 11.51
C PRO A 41 7.57 3.21 10.17
N LEU A 42 7.39 4.10 9.20
CA LEU A 42 8.16 4.10 7.95
C LEU A 42 9.48 4.88 8.05
N GLY A 43 9.70 5.61 9.15
CA GLY A 43 10.90 6.44 9.33
C GLY A 43 10.97 7.59 8.32
N VAL A 44 9.82 8.14 7.92
CA VAL A 44 9.73 9.31 7.04
C VAL A 44 9.23 10.50 7.83
N THR A 45 9.50 11.73 7.36
CA THR A 45 9.19 12.96 8.09
C THR A 45 7.95 13.68 7.58
N THR A 46 7.32 13.20 6.50
CA THR A 46 6.24 13.95 5.84
C THR A 46 5.19 13.00 5.26
N ARG A 47 3.92 13.37 5.37
CA ARG A 47 2.78 12.69 4.72
C ARG A 47 3.00 12.54 3.22
N GLU A 48 3.57 13.54 2.57
CA GLU A 48 3.86 13.49 1.13
C GLU A 48 4.91 12.42 0.79
N ARG A 49 5.88 12.18 1.69
CA ARG A 49 6.84 11.09 1.50
C ARG A 49 6.17 9.73 1.58
N VAL A 50 5.22 9.55 2.50
CA VAL A 50 4.38 8.33 2.57
C VAL A 50 3.58 8.17 1.28
N ARG A 51 2.98 9.26 0.76
CA ARG A 51 2.22 9.25 -0.50
C ARG A 51 3.07 8.87 -1.72
N GLN A 52 4.32 9.33 -1.77
CA GLN A 52 5.26 8.93 -2.82
C GLN A 52 5.56 7.43 -2.77
N ILE A 53 5.86 6.90 -1.58
CA ILE A 53 6.11 5.46 -1.39
C ILE A 53 4.88 4.65 -1.79
N ASP A 54 3.69 5.12 -1.43
CA ASP A 54 2.44 4.49 -1.79
C ASP A 54 2.23 4.46 -3.31
N SER A 55 2.42 5.60 -3.98
CA SER A 55 2.30 5.69 -5.44
C SER A 55 3.29 4.77 -6.16
N GLN A 56 4.53 4.67 -5.66
CA GLN A 56 5.55 3.75 -6.18
C GLN A 56 5.14 2.29 -5.98
N ALA A 57 4.65 1.95 -4.79
CA ALA A 57 4.17 0.61 -4.45
C ALA A 57 3.00 0.20 -5.36
N LEU A 58 2.03 1.10 -5.56
CA LEU A 58 0.88 0.87 -6.42
C LEU A 58 1.26 0.76 -7.89
N ARG A 59 2.23 1.55 -8.35
CA ARG A 59 2.74 1.47 -9.72
C ARG A 59 3.45 0.16 -9.98
N LYS A 60 4.16 -0.38 -8.99
CA LYS A 60 4.77 -1.73 -9.03
C LYS A 60 3.73 -2.86 -9.02
N LEU A 61 2.59 -2.64 -8.35
CA LEU A 61 1.48 -3.59 -8.33
C LEU A 61 0.63 -3.58 -9.62
N GLN A 62 0.67 -2.50 -10.43
CA GLN A 62 -0.10 -2.35 -11.68
C GLN A 62 0.46 -3.14 -12.89
N LEU A 63 1.05 -4.32 -12.67
CA LEU A 63 1.41 -5.25 -13.75
C LEU A 63 0.15 -5.69 -14.53
N PRO A 64 0.26 -5.89 -15.87
CA PRO A 64 -0.89 -5.97 -16.79
C PRO A 64 -1.94 -7.03 -16.45
N THR A 65 -1.59 -8.08 -15.72
CA THR A 65 -2.47 -9.19 -15.35
C THR A 65 -3.54 -8.81 -14.30
N GLU A 66 -3.38 -7.71 -13.56
CA GLU A 66 -4.20 -7.44 -12.36
C GLU A 66 -4.88 -6.08 -12.33
N ARG A 67 -5.02 -5.50 -13.53
CA ARG A 67 -5.57 -4.16 -13.72
C ARG A 67 -7.01 -3.95 -13.22
N ARG A 68 -7.84 -4.97 -13.03
CA ARG A 68 -9.27 -4.74 -12.66
C ARG A 68 -9.49 -4.70 -11.15
N ALA A 69 -9.08 -5.73 -10.42
CA ALA A 69 -9.32 -5.83 -8.97
C ALA A 69 -8.54 -4.77 -8.19
N LEU A 70 -7.29 -4.51 -8.59
CA LEU A 70 -6.48 -3.46 -7.97
C LEU A 70 -7.04 -2.08 -8.29
N ARG A 71 -7.51 -1.84 -9.53
CA ARG A 71 -8.08 -0.54 -9.93
C ARG A 71 -9.38 -0.23 -9.20
N ALA A 72 -10.28 -1.19 -9.04
CA ALA A 72 -11.51 -1.01 -8.27
C ALA A 72 -11.20 -0.66 -6.80
N LYS A 73 -10.19 -1.32 -6.22
CA LYS A 73 -9.77 -1.04 -4.84
C LYS A 73 -9.03 0.30 -4.71
N LEU A 74 -8.28 0.71 -5.74
CA LEU A 74 -7.61 2.02 -5.81
C LEU A 74 -8.58 3.19 -5.97
N ASP A 75 -9.63 3.01 -6.76
CA ASP A 75 -10.68 4.01 -6.99
C ASP A 75 -11.41 4.34 -5.67
N GLN A 76 -11.71 3.30 -4.89
CA GLN A 76 -12.31 3.40 -3.57
C GLN A 76 -11.41 4.14 -2.54
N LEU A 77 -10.10 4.21 -2.79
CA LEU A 77 -9.12 4.86 -1.90
C LEU A 77 -8.76 6.29 -2.33
N ALA A 78 -9.04 6.68 -3.58
CA ALA A 78 -8.95 8.06 -4.01
C ALA A 78 -9.94 8.94 -3.22
N GLN A 79 -11.03 8.34 -2.74
CA GLN A 79 -12.03 8.98 -1.87
C GLN A 79 -11.57 9.16 -0.42
N TRP A 80 -10.47 8.53 0.00
CA TRP A 80 -9.88 8.62 1.35
C TRP A 80 -8.78 9.70 1.45
N GLY A 81 -8.71 10.58 0.45
CA GLY A 81 -7.70 11.64 0.33
C GLY A 81 -7.97 12.92 1.10
N GLU A 82 -9.13 13.06 1.75
CA GLU A 82 -9.50 14.20 2.60
C GLU A 82 -9.30 13.89 4.08
#